data_AF-A0A835SX81-F1
#
_entry.id   AF-A0A835SX81-F1
#
_cell.length_a   1.000
_cell.length_b   1.000
_cell.length_c   1.000
_cell.angle_alpha   90.00
_cell.angle_beta   90.00
_cell.angle_gamma   90.00
#
_symmetry.space_group_name_H-M   'P 1'
#
loop_
_entity.id
_entity.type
_entity.pdbx_description
1 polymer ?
#
loop_
_entity_poly.entity_id
_entity_poly.type
_entity_poly.pdbx_seq_one_letter_code
_entity_poly.pdbx_strand_id
1 'polypeptide(L)'
;MPTRPAKAKDTDLALLEERIRIRLVGGTPGKSSLVDAKRGEAGDAWLAMLEYEQAIGAAKSQLEAEARAAKQAAMRETLKEQMAERERQAEEERRRAEEYWKQEQEAIRKAEEEAEAKRKLQQEIMIRLKHDRQQQMDERIKRREAALARKRAEESVDASRTAYETAEELKIEEEQRTAAKIALREFLLQNEGNKAIREEAKKRQWEEDALFQKKWEEKLNKQEADRLEQLEKVKRQQAKLQAMADAQGENRRRWLETPLVNKYYKEREDARAAEEERRVAHQRDVAKKITVDLELQLREREEAKERLKKEEEAYAASVAAKVAEAEEEERARKAAIAAKKAAFKESIEQQMRLKAARRQAERQPMTETERQINKKLLGNVETWHSTGRIPLPELRKSTASSLSK
;
A
#
# COMPACT_ATOMS: atom_id res chain seq x y z
N MET A 1 -69.41 -70.36 -1.30
CA MET A 1 -69.63 -71.16 -2.52
C MET A 1 -70.13 -72.54 -2.09
N PRO A 2 -71.41 -72.86 -2.38
CA PRO A 2 -72.10 -74.05 -1.92
C PRO A 2 -72.05 -75.19 -2.96
N THR A 3 -72.74 -76.30 -2.66
CA THR A 3 -73.07 -77.48 -3.49
C THR A 3 -72.05 -78.62 -3.48
N ARG A 4 -72.41 -79.90 -3.40
CA ARG A 4 -73.66 -80.63 -3.11
C ARG A 4 -73.25 -82.08 -2.78
N PRO A 5 -74.07 -82.85 -2.05
CA PRO A 5 -73.81 -84.24 -1.70
C PRO A 5 -74.38 -85.22 -2.75
N ALA A 6 -74.09 -86.51 -2.52
CA ALA A 6 -74.67 -87.72 -3.08
C ALA A 6 -73.89 -88.40 -4.24
N LYS A 7 -73.61 -89.69 -4.04
CA LYS A 7 -74.03 -90.81 -4.92
C LYS A 7 -73.93 -92.14 -4.16
N ALA A 8 -74.94 -92.40 -3.33
CA ALA A 8 -75.29 -93.73 -2.84
C ALA A 8 -76.33 -94.36 -3.78
N LYS A 9 -76.00 -94.51 -5.07
CA LYS A 9 -76.94 -95.01 -6.10
C LYS A 9 -76.34 -96.03 -7.09
N ASP A 10 -75.02 -96.27 -7.04
CA ASP A 10 -74.36 -97.19 -7.99
C ASP A 10 -74.33 -98.64 -7.45
N THR A 11 -74.38 -98.84 -6.14
CA THR A 11 -74.38 -100.17 -5.49
C THR A 11 -75.73 -100.89 -5.63
N ASP A 12 -76.84 -100.16 -5.59
CA ASP A 12 -78.19 -100.76 -5.70
C ASP A 12 -78.55 -101.15 -7.14
N LEU A 13 -77.96 -100.47 -8.13
CA LEU A 13 -78.10 -100.80 -9.55
C LEU A 13 -77.31 -102.06 -9.91
N ALA A 14 -76.09 -102.22 -9.37
CA ALA A 14 -75.28 -103.42 -9.55
C ALA A 14 -75.96 -104.68 -8.99
N LEU A 15 -76.58 -104.60 -7.82
CA LEU A 15 -77.30 -105.72 -7.19
C LEU A 15 -78.59 -106.09 -7.93
N LEU A 16 -79.23 -105.13 -8.61
CA LEU A 16 -80.39 -105.36 -9.48
C LEU A 16 -79.97 -106.01 -10.81
N GLU A 17 -78.87 -105.56 -11.42
CA GLU A 17 -78.31 -106.17 -12.63
C GLU A 17 -77.84 -107.61 -12.38
N GLU A 18 -77.24 -107.88 -11.23
CA GLU A 18 -76.79 -109.22 -10.84
C GLU A 18 -77.99 -110.16 -10.56
N ARG A 19 -79.07 -109.65 -9.94
CA ARG A 19 -80.34 -110.41 -9.78
C ARG A 19 -81.10 -110.63 -11.08
N ILE A 20 -81.05 -109.70 -12.04
CA ILE A 20 -81.65 -109.87 -13.37
C ILE A 20 -80.82 -110.86 -14.20
N ARG A 21 -79.48 -110.84 -14.09
CA ARG A 21 -78.58 -111.85 -14.69
C ARG A 21 -78.90 -113.25 -14.18
N ILE A 22 -79.12 -113.39 -12.87
CA ILE A 22 -79.47 -114.67 -12.23
C ILE A 22 -80.91 -115.15 -12.57
N ARG A 23 -81.80 -114.25 -13.01
CA ARG A 23 -83.20 -114.59 -13.35
C ARG A 23 -83.46 -114.80 -14.85
N LEU A 24 -82.62 -114.24 -15.74
CA LEU A 24 -82.64 -114.49 -17.19
C LEU A 24 -81.80 -115.72 -17.60
N VAL A 25 -80.81 -116.10 -16.78
CA VAL A 25 -80.04 -117.34 -16.94
C VAL A 25 -80.61 -118.37 -15.98
N GLY A 26 -81.75 -118.97 -16.34
CA GLY A 26 -82.34 -120.07 -15.56
C GLY A 26 -81.35 -121.22 -15.40
N GLY A 27 -80.73 -121.34 -14.22
CA GLY A 27 -79.69 -122.33 -13.98
C GLY A 27 -79.25 -122.43 -12.52
N THR A 28 -79.92 -123.29 -11.77
CA THR A 28 -79.25 -124.36 -11.00
C THR A 28 -79.61 -125.67 -11.72
N PRO A 29 -78.79 -126.74 -11.76
CA PRO A 29 -77.98 -127.29 -10.67
C PRO A 29 -76.68 -128.04 -11.09
N GLY A 30 -76.01 -128.69 -10.13
CA GLY A 30 -75.67 -130.12 -10.34
C GLY A 30 -74.21 -130.51 -10.56
N LYS A 31 -73.72 -131.30 -9.61
CA LYS A 31 -72.61 -132.27 -9.69
C LYS A 31 -72.40 -132.84 -11.10
N SER A 32 -71.21 -132.66 -11.68
CA SER A 32 -70.68 -133.50 -12.75
C SER A 32 -69.53 -134.36 -12.23
N SER A 33 -69.92 -135.53 -11.72
CA SER A 33 -69.15 -136.76 -11.91
C SER A 33 -69.02 -137.06 -13.41
N LEU A 34 -67.93 -137.68 -13.84
CA LEU A 34 -67.63 -138.12 -15.22
C LEU A 34 -67.05 -137.04 -16.14
N VAL A 35 -65.96 -136.42 -15.71
CA VAL A 35 -64.81 -136.17 -16.60
C VAL A 35 -63.65 -137.00 -16.04
N ASP A 36 -63.67 -138.26 -16.45
CA ASP A 36 -62.53 -139.04 -16.95
C ASP A 36 -61.26 -138.97 -16.09
N ALA A 37 -60.98 -139.93 -15.19
CA ALA A 37 -60.93 -141.37 -15.48
C ALA A 37 -60.24 -141.69 -16.83
N LYS A 38 -59.21 -140.91 -17.19
CA LYS A 38 -58.05 -141.31 -18.03
C LYS A 38 -56.77 -140.58 -17.56
N ARG A 39 -56.29 -140.93 -16.37
CA ARG A 39 -54.86 -140.84 -16.01
C ARG A 39 -54.53 -141.96 -15.03
N GLY A 40 -54.80 -143.18 -15.48
CA GLY A 40 -54.08 -144.34 -14.98
C GLY A 40 -52.82 -144.45 -15.81
N GLU A 41 -51.71 -143.95 -15.27
CA GLU A 41 -50.33 -144.44 -15.42
C GLU A 41 -49.35 -143.33 -15.00
N ALA A 42 -48.57 -143.64 -13.97
CA ALA A 42 -47.39 -142.91 -13.48
C ALA A 42 -47.58 -141.48 -12.97
N GLY A 43 -46.78 -141.11 -11.96
CA GLY A 43 -46.60 -139.72 -11.58
C GLY A 43 -46.15 -138.92 -12.80
N ASP A 44 -47.01 -138.06 -13.32
CA ASP A 44 -46.64 -137.14 -14.38
C ASP A 44 -46.00 -135.92 -13.72
N ALA A 45 -44.73 -136.09 -13.36
CA ALA A 45 -43.89 -135.06 -12.73
C ALA A 45 -43.97 -133.72 -13.48
N TRP A 46 -44.31 -133.74 -14.77
CA TRP A 46 -44.52 -132.56 -15.60
C TRP A 46 -45.65 -131.64 -15.13
N LEU A 47 -46.79 -132.16 -14.65
CA LEU A 47 -47.89 -131.30 -14.22
C LEU A 47 -47.57 -130.64 -12.86
N ALA A 48 -46.99 -131.40 -11.93
CA ALA A 48 -46.51 -130.88 -10.66
C ALA A 48 -45.35 -129.88 -10.84
N MET A 49 -44.46 -130.11 -11.83
CA MET A 49 -43.42 -129.14 -12.21
C MET A 49 -44.05 -127.86 -12.78
N LEU A 50 -45.11 -127.94 -13.58
CA LEU A 50 -45.77 -126.77 -14.17
C LEU A 50 -46.52 -125.93 -13.11
N GLU A 51 -47.19 -126.58 -12.17
CA GLU A 51 -47.79 -125.91 -11.01
C GLU A 51 -46.72 -125.27 -10.09
N TYR A 52 -45.61 -125.96 -9.87
CA TYR A 52 -44.47 -125.42 -9.12
C TYR A 52 -43.80 -124.23 -9.84
N GLU A 53 -43.66 -124.28 -11.18
CA GLU A 53 -43.16 -123.17 -11.99
C GLU A 53 -44.12 -121.96 -11.96
N GLN A 54 -45.43 -122.17 -11.99
CA GLN A 54 -46.42 -121.10 -11.83
C GLN A 54 -46.37 -120.49 -10.43
N ALA A 55 -46.23 -121.30 -9.37
CA ALA A 55 -46.07 -120.82 -8.00
C ALA A 55 -44.76 -120.04 -7.82
N ILE A 56 -43.65 -120.51 -8.41
CA ILE A 56 -42.39 -119.76 -8.47
C ILE A 56 -42.57 -118.45 -9.24
N GLY A 57 -43.28 -118.46 -10.36
CA GLY A 57 -43.57 -117.26 -11.15
C GLY A 57 -44.38 -116.23 -10.37
N ALA A 58 -45.40 -116.67 -9.63
CA ALA A 58 -46.21 -115.81 -8.75
C ALA A 58 -45.38 -115.25 -7.58
N ALA A 59 -44.56 -116.08 -6.93
CA ALA A 59 -43.67 -115.64 -5.86
C ALA A 59 -42.60 -114.65 -6.36
N LYS A 60 -42.02 -114.89 -7.54
CA LYS A 60 -41.09 -113.94 -8.19
C LYS A 60 -41.78 -112.62 -8.53
N SER A 61 -43.01 -112.66 -9.05
CA SER A 61 -43.79 -111.45 -9.35
C SER A 61 -44.12 -110.64 -8.10
N GLN A 62 -44.47 -111.30 -6.99
CA GLN A 62 -44.69 -110.65 -5.70
C GLN A 62 -43.41 -110.02 -5.14
N LEU A 63 -42.29 -110.75 -5.16
CA LEU A 63 -40.98 -110.21 -4.75
C LEU A 63 -40.53 -109.05 -5.63
N GLU A 64 -40.81 -109.09 -6.95
CA GLU A 64 -40.55 -107.96 -7.84
C GLU A 64 -41.45 -106.75 -7.54
N ALA A 65 -42.73 -106.98 -7.21
CA ALA A 65 -43.66 -105.91 -6.84
C ALA A 65 -43.25 -105.26 -5.51
N GLU A 66 -42.86 -106.05 -4.52
CA GLU A 66 -42.32 -105.58 -3.24
C GLU A 66 -41.00 -104.83 -3.43
N ALA A 67 -40.09 -105.34 -4.27
CA ALA A 67 -38.84 -104.64 -4.60
C ALA A 67 -39.09 -103.33 -5.36
N ARG A 68 -40.10 -103.27 -6.25
CA ARG A 68 -40.51 -102.03 -6.93
C ARG A 68 -41.13 -101.04 -5.95
N ALA A 69 -41.99 -101.50 -5.03
CA ALA A 69 -42.58 -100.67 -4.00
C ALA A 69 -41.53 -100.11 -3.02
N ALA A 70 -40.55 -100.93 -2.62
CA ALA A 70 -39.42 -100.51 -1.80
C ALA A 70 -38.55 -99.47 -2.51
N LYS A 71 -38.26 -99.67 -3.81
CA LYS A 71 -37.54 -98.66 -4.63
C LYS A 71 -38.33 -97.36 -4.76
N GLN A 72 -39.65 -97.42 -4.95
CA GLN A 72 -40.50 -96.23 -5.00
C GLN A 72 -40.57 -95.51 -3.65
N ALA A 73 -40.62 -96.24 -2.54
CA ALA A 73 -40.60 -95.67 -1.19
C ALA A 73 -39.25 -94.99 -0.91
N ALA A 74 -38.12 -95.65 -1.23
CA ALA A 74 -36.80 -95.06 -1.10
C ALA A 74 -36.64 -93.80 -1.97
N MET A 75 -37.11 -93.83 -3.22
CA MET A 75 -37.10 -92.66 -4.10
C MET A 75 -37.95 -91.51 -3.52
N ARG A 76 -39.12 -91.81 -2.95
CA ARG A 76 -39.96 -90.79 -2.30
C ARG A 76 -39.27 -90.16 -1.09
N GLU A 77 -38.58 -90.94 -0.26
CA GLU A 77 -37.81 -90.40 0.86
C GLU A 77 -36.66 -89.51 0.36
N THR A 78 -35.89 -89.94 -0.65
CA THR A 78 -34.83 -89.08 -1.23
C THR A 78 -35.37 -87.78 -1.82
N LEU A 79 -36.55 -87.79 -2.44
CA LEU A 79 -37.18 -86.56 -2.96
C LEU A 79 -37.66 -85.64 -1.83
N LYS A 80 -38.16 -86.20 -0.72
CA LYS A 80 -38.54 -85.40 0.46
C LYS A 80 -37.31 -84.74 1.08
N GLU A 81 -36.20 -85.46 1.19
CA GLU A 81 -34.93 -84.92 1.70
C GLU A 81 -34.43 -83.78 0.80
N GLN A 82 -34.41 -83.96 -0.52
CA GLN A 82 -34.02 -82.91 -1.48
C GLN A 82 -34.93 -81.68 -1.43
N MET A 83 -36.24 -81.86 -1.25
CA MET A 83 -37.18 -80.75 -1.10
C MET A 83 -36.95 -79.99 0.22
N ALA A 84 -36.72 -80.70 1.32
CA ALA A 84 -36.41 -80.09 2.62
C ALA A 84 -35.07 -79.33 2.60
N GLU A 85 -34.05 -79.87 1.94
CA GLU A 85 -32.77 -79.16 1.73
C GLU A 85 -32.95 -77.90 0.90
N ARG A 86 -33.74 -77.95 -0.18
CA ARG A 86 -34.06 -76.79 -1.02
C ARG A 86 -34.85 -75.72 -0.27
N GLU A 87 -35.80 -76.13 0.58
CA GLU A 87 -36.56 -75.21 1.43
C GLU A 87 -35.64 -74.51 2.44
N ARG A 88 -34.72 -75.23 3.08
CA ARG A 88 -33.71 -74.64 3.97
C ARG A 88 -32.80 -73.65 3.24
N GLN A 89 -32.33 -74.00 2.04
CA GLN A 89 -31.51 -73.10 1.22
C GLN A 89 -32.30 -71.83 0.84
N ALA A 90 -33.56 -71.98 0.44
CA ALA A 90 -34.42 -70.83 0.11
C ALA A 90 -34.69 -69.92 1.32
N GLU A 91 -34.85 -70.48 2.52
CA GLU A 91 -34.98 -69.70 3.76
C GLU A 91 -33.69 -68.96 4.13
N GLU A 92 -32.53 -69.61 3.99
CA GLU A 92 -31.22 -68.97 4.20
C GLU A 92 -30.97 -67.84 3.19
N GLU A 93 -31.29 -68.03 1.92
CA GLU A 93 -31.19 -67.00 0.89
C GLU A 93 -32.11 -65.80 1.19
N ARG A 94 -33.34 -66.06 1.64
CA ARG A 94 -34.27 -64.99 2.07
C ARG A 94 -33.71 -64.21 3.26
N ARG A 95 -33.18 -64.89 4.28
CA ARG A 95 -32.57 -64.22 5.44
C ARG A 95 -31.36 -63.37 5.02
N ARG A 96 -30.47 -63.90 4.18
CA ARG A 96 -29.32 -63.15 3.66
C ARG A 96 -29.76 -61.95 2.82
N ALA A 97 -30.80 -62.08 2.01
CA ALA A 97 -31.35 -60.98 1.23
C ALA A 97 -31.96 -59.89 2.13
N GLU A 98 -32.66 -60.26 3.19
CA GLU A 98 -33.20 -59.31 4.18
C GLU A 98 -32.09 -58.59 4.96
N GLU A 99 -31.04 -59.30 5.36
CA GLU A 99 -29.87 -58.73 6.02
C GLU A 99 -29.12 -57.76 5.10
N TYR A 100 -28.91 -58.14 3.84
CA TYR A 100 -28.29 -57.30 2.83
C TYR A 100 -29.12 -56.03 2.57
N TRP A 101 -30.44 -56.16 2.43
CA TRP A 101 -31.34 -55.01 2.28
C TRP A 101 -31.26 -54.06 3.48
N LYS A 102 -31.22 -54.58 4.71
CA LYS A 102 -31.05 -53.75 5.92
C LYS A 102 -29.72 -53.00 5.90
N GLN A 103 -28.62 -53.68 5.52
CA GLN A 103 -27.31 -53.06 5.40
C GLN A 103 -27.30 -51.95 4.33
N GLU A 104 -27.93 -52.16 3.17
CA GLU A 104 -28.06 -51.12 2.14
C GLU A 104 -28.87 -49.93 2.63
N GLN A 105 -29.99 -50.15 3.33
CA GLN A 105 -30.80 -49.07 3.89
C GLN A 105 -30.03 -48.25 4.95
N GLU A 106 -29.26 -48.92 5.80
CA GLU A 106 -28.38 -48.24 6.76
C GLU A 106 -27.25 -47.46 6.07
N ALA A 107 -26.68 -48.01 5.00
CA ALA A 107 -25.66 -47.32 4.21
C ALA A 107 -26.21 -46.07 3.52
N ILE A 108 -27.43 -46.16 2.96
CA ILE A 108 -28.12 -45.01 2.35
C ILE A 108 -28.40 -43.93 3.40
N ARG A 109 -28.94 -44.29 4.57
CA ARG A 109 -29.19 -43.32 5.65
C ARG A 109 -27.92 -42.62 6.12
N LYS A 110 -26.82 -43.38 6.31
CA LYS A 110 -25.52 -42.79 6.66
C LYS A 110 -25.00 -41.84 5.57
N ALA A 111 -25.16 -42.21 4.30
CA ALA A 111 -24.76 -41.35 3.19
C ALA A 111 -25.61 -40.06 3.10
N GLU A 112 -26.91 -40.15 3.38
CA GLU A 112 -27.80 -38.99 3.48
C GLU A 112 -27.41 -38.06 4.64
N GLU A 113 -27.17 -38.61 5.83
CA GLU A 113 -26.70 -37.86 7.00
C GLU A 113 -25.36 -37.16 6.73
N GLU A 114 -24.40 -37.85 6.11
CA GLU A 114 -23.12 -37.25 5.72
C GLU A 114 -23.28 -36.15 4.66
N ALA A 115 -24.20 -36.32 3.70
CA ALA A 115 -24.48 -35.30 2.70
C ALA A 115 -25.13 -34.06 3.32
N GLU A 116 -26.06 -34.23 4.26
CA GLU A 116 -26.64 -33.13 5.01
C GLU A 116 -25.60 -32.41 5.89
N ALA A 117 -24.73 -33.16 6.57
CA ALA A 117 -23.64 -32.58 7.36
C ALA A 117 -22.70 -31.75 6.49
N LYS A 118 -22.34 -32.25 5.30
CA LYS A 118 -21.53 -31.49 4.31
C LYS A 118 -22.24 -30.21 3.87
N ARG A 119 -23.55 -30.25 3.61
CA ARG A 119 -24.35 -29.06 3.24
C ARG A 119 -24.38 -28.03 4.37
N LYS A 120 -24.60 -28.45 5.61
CA LYS A 120 -24.58 -27.56 6.79
C LYS A 120 -23.21 -26.91 6.95
N LEU A 121 -22.14 -27.69 6.86
CA LEU A 121 -20.77 -27.18 6.95
C LEU A 121 -20.45 -26.17 5.82
N GLN A 122 -20.88 -26.44 4.59
CA GLN A 122 -20.74 -25.48 3.48
C GLN A 122 -21.50 -24.17 3.75
N GLN A 123 -22.72 -24.24 4.27
CA GLN A 123 -23.50 -23.06 4.63
C GLN A 123 -22.82 -22.25 5.75
N GLU A 124 -22.30 -22.92 6.79
CA GLU A 124 -21.56 -22.26 7.86
C GLU A 124 -20.29 -21.57 7.35
N ILE A 125 -19.52 -22.22 6.48
CA ILE A 125 -18.34 -21.61 5.84
C ILE A 125 -18.73 -20.38 5.05
N MET A 126 -19.82 -20.43 4.27
CA MET A 126 -20.30 -19.29 3.49
C MET A 126 -20.77 -18.12 4.37
N ILE A 127 -21.42 -18.40 5.50
CA ILE A 127 -21.83 -17.38 6.47
C ILE A 127 -20.60 -16.73 7.10
N ARG A 128 -19.59 -17.52 7.51
CA ARG A 128 -18.33 -16.99 8.05
C ARG A 128 -17.62 -16.12 7.02
N LEU A 129 -17.49 -16.58 5.78
CA LEU A 129 -16.85 -15.83 4.71
C LEU A 129 -17.58 -14.51 4.39
N LYS A 130 -18.92 -14.51 4.46
CA LYS A 130 -19.72 -13.28 4.33
C LYS A 130 -19.45 -12.31 5.49
N HIS A 131 -19.35 -12.83 6.71
CA HIS A 131 -19.04 -12.02 7.90
C HIS A 131 -17.62 -11.44 7.83
N ASP A 132 -16.62 -12.25 7.49
CA ASP A 132 -15.24 -11.80 7.32
C ASP A 132 -15.12 -10.71 6.25
N ARG A 133 -15.83 -10.88 5.12
CA ARG A 133 -15.87 -9.85 4.07
C ARG A 133 -16.52 -8.56 4.55
N GLN A 134 -17.58 -8.64 5.36
CA GLN A 134 -18.21 -7.46 5.95
C GLN A 134 -17.24 -6.75 6.90
N GLN A 135 -16.57 -7.50 7.78
CA GLN A 135 -15.57 -6.95 8.70
C GLN A 135 -14.42 -6.26 7.96
N GLN A 136 -13.90 -6.87 6.89
CA GLN A 136 -12.86 -6.25 6.06
C GLN A 136 -13.30 -4.92 5.43
N MET A 137 -14.56 -4.84 5.00
CA MET A 137 -15.12 -3.60 4.43
C MET A 137 -15.29 -2.55 5.52
N ASP A 138 -15.80 -2.92 6.70
CA ASP A 138 -15.96 -2.01 7.84
C ASP A 138 -14.60 -1.50 8.35
N GLU A 139 -13.59 -2.36 8.42
CA GLU A 139 -12.21 -1.96 8.73
C GLU A 139 -11.66 -0.97 7.71
N ARG A 140 -11.91 -1.19 6.42
CA ARG A 140 -11.47 -0.27 5.37
C ARG A 140 -12.14 1.10 5.50
N ILE A 141 -13.43 1.12 5.82
CA ILE A 141 -14.18 2.36 6.08
C ILE A 141 -13.60 3.06 7.31
N LYS A 142 -13.42 2.36 8.43
CA LYS A 142 -12.81 2.93 9.65
C LYS A 142 -11.42 3.50 9.41
N ARG A 143 -10.56 2.81 8.64
CA ARG A 143 -9.23 3.33 8.25
C ARG A 143 -9.34 4.62 7.44
N ARG A 144 -10.29 4.68 6.50
CA ARG A 144 -10.54 5.89 5.69
C ARG A 144 -11.06 7.04 6.54
N GLU A 145 -12.01 6.78 7.44
CA GLU A 145 -12.56 7.77 8.37
C GLU A 145 -11.49 8.30 9.32
N ALA A 146 -10.66 7.41 9.89
CA ALA A 146 -9.54 7.81 10.73
C ALA A 146 -8.51 8.65 9.98
N ALA A 147 -8.22 8.33 8.72
CA ALA A 147 -7.32 9.12 7.88
C ALA A 147 -7.91 10.51 7.57
N LEU A 148 -9.20 10.59 7.25
CA LEU A 148 -9.89 11.87 7.04
C LEU A 148 -9.95 12.72 8.32
N ALA A 149 -10.17 12.10 9.48
CA ALA A 149 -10.15 12.78 10.76
C ALA A 149 -8.76 13.35 11.09
N ARG A 150 -7.69 12.58 10.82
CA ARG A 150 -6.31 13.08 10.96
C ARG A 150 -6.03 14.26 10.05
N LYS A 151 -6.43 14.19 8.78
CA LYS A 151 -6.29 15.32 7.83
C LYS A 151 -7.00 16.56 8.31
N ARG A 152 -8.25 16.43 8.79
CA ARG A 152 -9.00 17.57 9.35
C ARG A 152 -8.33 18.16 10.59
N ALA A 153 -7.74 17.32 11.44
CA ALA A 153 -6.99 17.78 12.61
C ALA A 153 -5.72 18.53 12.19
N GLU A 154 -4.95 18.00 11.23
CA GLU A 154 -3.77 18.66 10.64
C GLU A 154 -4.16 20.01 10.00
N GLU A 155 -5.20 20.03 9.16
CA GLU A 155 -5.74 21.26 8.55
C GLU A 155 -6.18 22.28 9.61
N SER A 156 -6.77 21.84 10.73
CA SER A 156 -7.17 22.75 11.81
C SER A 156 -5.97 23.35 12.55
N VAL A 157 -4.90 22.58 12.73
CA VAL A 157 -3.65 23.06 13.33
C VAL A 157 -2.98 24.06 12.41
N ASP A 158 -2.87 23.75 11.12
CA ASP A 158 -2.27 24.65 10.12
C ASP A 158 -3.08 25.95 9.97
N ALA A 159 -4.41 25.86 9.98
CA ALA A 159 -5.27 27.03 9.98
C ALA A 159 -5.08 27.90 11.24
N SER A 160 -4.97 27.28 12.42
CA SER A 160 -4.72 28.00 13.66
C SER A 160 -3.35 28.69 13.68
N ARG A 161 -2.33 28.03 13.13
CA ARG A 161 -0.98 28.58 12.99
C ARG A 161 -0.97 29.76 12.01
N THR A 162 -1.60 29.62 10.85
CA THR A 162 -1.71 30.70 9.87
C THR A 162 -2.47 31.90 10.46
N ALA A 163 -3.55 31.65 11.20
CA ALA A 163 -4.27 32.73 11.89
C ALA A 163 -3.41 33.44 12.94
N TYR A 164 -2.56 32.71 13.66
CA TYR A 164 -1.61 33.30 14.60
C TYR A 164 -0.53 34.13 13.89
N GLU A 165 0.12 33.58 12.87
CA GLU A 165 1.17 34.25 12.09
C GLU A 165 0.62 35.54 11.45
N THR A 166 -0.56 35.49 10.81
CA THR A 166 -1.21 36.68 10.23
C THR A 166 -1.57 37.73 11.29
N ALA A 167 -1.97 37.32 12.49
CA ALA A 167 -2.25 38.26 13.58
C ALA A 167 -0.96 38.93 14.11
N GLU A 168 0.17 38.22 14.14
CA GLU A 168 1.47 38.81 14.47
C GLU A 168 1.96 39.78 13.38
N GLU A 169 1.83 39.42 12.10
CA GLU A 169 2.18 40.31 10.98
C GLU A 169 1.38 41.61 11.04
N LEU A 170 0.07 41.54 11.28
CA LEU A 170 -0.78 42.73 11.43
C LEU A 170 -0.35 43.61 12.61
N LYS A 171 0.05 43.02 13.75
CA LYS A 171 0.57 43.77 14.90
C LYS A 171 1.86 44.50 14.53
N ILE A 172 2.78 43.84 13.85
CA ILE A 172 4.04 44.44 13.40
C ILE A 172 3.76 45.59 12.42
N GLU A 173 2.82 45.43 11.49
CA GLU A 173 2.42 46.51 10.58
C GLU A 173 1.80 47.69 11.32
N GLU A 174 0.96 47.44 12.34
CA GLU A 174 0.39 48.50 13.17
C GLU A 174 1.46 49.23 13.97
N GLU A 175 2.40 48.52 14.59
CA GLU A 175 3.55 49.09 15.28
C GLU A 175 4.38 49.96 14.34
N GLN A 176 4.70 49.48 13.15
CA GLN A 176 5.41 50.27 12.14
C GLN A 176 4.62 51.52 11.70
N ARG A 177 3.30 51.42 11.53
CA ARG A 177 2.45 52.58 11.22
C ARG A 177 2.45 53.60 12.35
N THR A 178 2.40 53.15 13.61
CA THR A 178 2.46 54.08 14.76
C THR A 178 3.84 54.74 14.87
N ALA A 179 4.92 53.97 14.71
CA ALA A 179 6.28 54.50 14.69
C ALA A 179 6.48 55.53 13.58
N ALA A 180 5.98 55.24 12.37
CA ALA A 180 6.01 56.18 11.25
C ALA A 180 5.23 57.47 11.52
N LYS A 181 4.07 57.39 12.18
CA LYS A 181 3.30 58.57 12.61
C LYS A 181 4.04 59.41 13.65
N ILE A 182 4.72 58.78 14.61
CA ILE A 182 5.53 59.47 15.62
C ILE A 182 6.71 60.16 14.94
N ALA A 183 7.47 59.44 14.10
CA ALA A 183 8.58 59.99 13.35
C ALA A 183 8.17 61.18 12.45
N LEU A 184 7.00 61.10 11.81
CA LEU A 184 6.47 62.22 11.03
C LEU A 184 6.14 63.44 11.91
N ARG A 185 5.56 63.24 13.09
CA ARG A 185 5.29 64.33 14.03
C ARG A 185 6.58 64.98 14.53
N GLU A 186 7.58 64.18 14.88
CA GLU A 186 8.90 64.68 15.29
C GLU A 186 9.57 65.47 14.17
N PHE A 187 9.50 64.98 12.93
CA PHE A 187 10.03 65.68 11.76
C PHE A 187 9.33 67.03 11.54
N LEU A 188 8.00 67.10 11.69
CA LEU A 188 7.26 68.35 11.57
C LEU A 188 7.63 69.35 12.68
N LEU A 189 7.77 68.89 13.92
CA LEU A 189 8.24 69.72 15.04
C LEU A 189 9.66 70.25 14.81
N GLN A 190 10.57 69.41 14.32
CA GLN A 190 11.92 69.84 13.94
C GLN A 190 11.90 70.86 12.79
N ASN A 191 10.98 70.70 11.83
CA ASN A 191 10.81 71.65 10.74
C ASN A 191 10.33 73.01 11.24
N GLU A 192 9.37 73.04 12.16
CA GLU A 192 8.90 74.26 12.82
C GLU A 192 10.03 74.93 13.63
N GLY A 193 10.80 74.16 14.40
CA GLY A 193 11.98 74.67 15.10
C GLY A 193 13.01 75.26 14.15
N ASN A 194 13.30 74.60 13.03
CA ASN A 194 14.20 75.10 12.00
C ASN A 194 13.68 76.38 11.32
N LYS A 195 12.37 76.51 11.11
CA LYS A 195 11.76 77.74 10.61
C LYS A 195 11.93 78.89 11.61
N ALA A 196 11.66 78.64 12.90
CA ALA A 196 11.85 79.63 13.95
C ALA A 196 13.31 80.11 14.02
N ILE A 197 14.28 79.19 13.99
CA ILE A 197 15.72 79.53 13.96
C ILE A 197 16.06 80.39 12.74
N ARG A 198 15.51 80.07 11.56
CA ARG A 198 15.72 80.89 10.36
C ARG A 198 15.11 82.28 10.47
N GLU A 199 13.94 82.41 11.08
CA GLU A 199 13.30 83.71 11.32
C GLU A 199 14.07 84.54 12.35
N GLU A 200 14.54 83.92 13.43
CA GLU A 200 15.41 84.58 14.41
C GLU A 200 16.73 85.03 13.78
N ALA A 201 17.34 84.19 12.95
CA ALA A 201 18.55 84.55 12.21
C ALA A 201 18.31 85.76 11.29
N LYS A 202 17.17 85.81 10.58
CA LYS A 202 16.80 86.97 9.75
C LYS A 202 16.58 88.23 10.60
N LYS A 203 15.92 88.12 11.75
CA LYS A 203 15.74 89.27 12.67
C LYS A 203 17.08 89.80 13.16
N ARG A 204 18.00 88.91 13.55
CA ARG A 204 19.37 89.30 13.93
C ARG A 204 20.11 89.98 12.79
N GLN A 205 20.00 89.47 11.57
CA GLN A 205 20.58 90.13 10.39
C GLN A 205 19.99 91.54 10.18
N TRP A 206 18.68 91.73 10.33
CA TRP A 206 18.08 93.05 10.23
C TRP A 206 18.51 94.00 11.35
N GLU A 207 18.70 93.50 12.57
CA GLU A 207 19.23 94.30 13.68
C GLU A 207 20.69 94.70 13.43
N GLU A 208 21.51 93.77 12.93
CA GLU A 208 22.90 94.04 12.52
C GLU A 208 22.97 95.07 11.39
N ASP A 209 22.11 94.93 10.36
CA ASP A 209 21.99 95.87 9.25
C ASP A 209 21.55 97.26 9.72
N ALA A 210 20.57 97.35 10.64
CA ALA A 210 20.12 98.61 11.20
C ALA A 210 21.22 99.29 12.03
N LEU A 211 21.99 98.53 12.82
CA LEU A 211 23.16 99.05 13.53
C LEU A 211 24.25 99.51 12.56
N PHE A 212 24.45 98.78 11.46
CA PHE A 212 25.39 99.16 10.42
C PHE A 212 24.98 100.47 9.74
N GLN A 213 23.69 100.63 9.40
CA GLN A 213 23.14 101.88 8.85
C GLN A 213 23.35 103.04 9.81
N LYS A 214 23.02 102.90 11.10
CA LYS A 214 23.28 103.95 12.11
C LYS A 214 24.76 104.34 12.19
N LYS A 215 25.67 103.37 12.24
CA LYS A 215 27.12 103.65 12.23
C LYS A 215 27.56 104.35 10.94
N TRP A 216 26.91 104.06 9.81
CA TRP A 216 27.17 104.74 8.54
C TRP A 216 26.64 106.16 8.53
N GLU A 217 25.43 106.38 9.01
CA GLU A 217 24.84 107.71 9.19
C GLU A 217 25.69 108.56 10.13
N GLU A 218 26.17 108.02 11.25
CA GLU A 218 27.10 108.70 12.15
C GLU A 218 28.39 109.11 11.45
N LYS A 219 28.97 108.21 10.63
CA LYS A 219 30.16 108.52 9.83
C LYS A 219 29.86 109.59 8.78
N LEU A 220 28.71 109.53 8.12
CA LEU A 220 28.30 110.52 7.12
C LEU A 220 28.10 111.88 7.77
N ASN A 221 27.36 111.95 8.87
CA ASN A 221 27.15 113.17 9.65
C ASN A 221 28.47 113.75 10.15
N LYS A 222 29.40 112.90 10.58
CA LYS A 222 30.75 113.35 10.94
C LYS A 222 31.50 113.92 9.73
N GLN A 223 31.44 113.28 8.58
CA GLN A 223 32.03 113.79 7.34
C GLN A 223 31.39 115.10 6.89
N GLU A 224 30.08 115.24 7.02
CA GLU A 224 29.35 116.48 6.73
C GLU A 224 29.71 117.59 7.71
N ALA A 225 29.79 117.29 9.00
CA ALA A 225 30.26 118.22 10.03
C ALA A 225 31.71 118.64 9.79
N ASP A 226 32.61 117.70 9.51
CA ASP A 226 34.01 117.96 9.18
C ASP A 226 34.10 118.80 7.89
N ARG A 227 33.27 118.51 6.87
CA ARG A 227 33.19 119.30 5.64
C ARG A 227 32.67 120.70 5.90
N LEU A 228 31.65 120.87 6.74
CA LEU A 228 31.11 122.18 7.13
C LEU A 228 32.15 122.97 7.93
N GLU A 229 32.85 122.33 8.86
CA GLU A 229 33.93 122.95 9.63
C GLU A 229 35.11 123.33 8.71
N GLN A 230 35.46 122.48 7.74
CA GLN A 230 36.44 122.81 6.71
C GLN A 230 35.97 123.96 5.83
N LEU A 231 34.71 123.97 5.40
CA LEU A 231 34.12 125.09 4.64
C LEU A 231 34.11 126.37 5.48
N GLU A 232 33.84 126.30 6.77
CA GLU A 232 33.96 127.45 7.68
C GLU A 232 35.40 127.88 7.86
N LYS A 233 36.35 126.96 8.03
CA LYS A 233 37.78 127.26 8.09
C LYS A 233 38.25 127.90 6.80
N VAL A 234 37.82 127.38 5.64
CA VAL A 234 38.08 127.96 4.32
C VAL A 234 37.40 129.31 4.19
N LYS A 235 36.15 129.50 4.64
CA LYS A 235 35.48 130.81 4.64
C LYS A 235 36.20 131.80 5.56
N ARG A 236 36.69 131.38 6.73
CA ARG A 236 37.48 132.21 7.66
C ARG A 236 38.86 132.52 7.08
N GLN A 237 39.49 131.56 6.42
CA GLN A 237 40.76 131.75 5.71
C GLN A 237 40.58 132.62 4.48
N GLN A 238 39.51 132.43 3.70
CA GLN A 238 39.12 133.29 2.59
C GLN A 238 38.77 134.68 3.10
N ALA A 239 38.06 134.84 4.21
CA ALA A 239 37.81 136.14 4.80
C ALA A 239 39.10 136.80 5.31
N LYS A 240 40.04 136.02 5.87
CA LYS A 240 41.38 136.50 6.24
C LYS A 240 42.26 136.80 5.03
N LEU A 241 42.18 136.00 3.96
CA LEU A 241 42.91 136.17 2.71
C LEU A 241 42.30 137.26 1.86
N GLN A 242 41.00 137.48 1.93
CA GLN A 242 40.26 138.59 1.33
C GLN A 242 40.62 139.85 2.11
N ALA A 243 40.56 139.85 3.44
CA ALA A 243 41.08 140.95 4.25
C ALA A 243 42.59 141.19 4.03
N MET A 244 43.40 140.14 3.83
CA MET A 244 44.81 140.27 3.48
C MET A 244 45.04 140.62 2.01
N ALA A 245 44.15 140.31 1.06
CA ALA A 245 44.26 140.65 -0.37
C ALA A 245 43.71 142.06 -0.63
N ASP A 246 42.69 142.46 0.12
CA ASP A 246 42.22 143.83 0.24
C ASP A 246 43.30 144.69 0.93
N ALA A 247 44.12 144.11 1.83
CA ALA A 247 45.30 144.77 2.43
C ALA A 247 46.61 144.61 1.62
N GLN A 248 46.75 143.55 0.81
CA GLN A 248 47.85 143.28 -0.12
C GLN A 248 47.30 143.36 -1.54
N GLY A 249 47.07 144.59 -2.00
CA GLY A 249 46.84 144.83 -3.42
C GLY A 249 47.85 144.04 -4.27
N GLU A 250 47.30 143.19 -5.14
CA GLU A 250 47.88 142.67 -6.39
C GLU A 250 48.89 141.50 -6.38
N ASN A 251 49.57 141.12 -5.29
CA ASN A 251 50.80 140.33 -5.45
C ASN A 251 50.82 138.85 -4.99
N ARG A 252 49.85 137.98 -5.38
CA ARG A 252 50.01 136.52 -5.11
C ARG A 252 49.14 135.49 -5.87
N ARG A 253 48.79 135.70 -7.14
CA ARG A 253 48.40 134.57 -8.03
C ARG A 253 49.64 133.77 -8.43
N ARG A 254 50.17 132.93 -7.54
CA ARG A 254 51.23 131.97 -7.87
C ARG A 254 50.77 130.56 -7.47
N TRP A 255 50.39 129.80 -8.49
CA TRP A 255 49.81 128.47 -8.44
C TRP A 255 50.68 127.48 -7.64
N LEU A 256 50.07 126.72 -6.74
CA LEU A 256 50.70 125.58 -6.04
C LEU A 256 51.10 124.52 -7.07
N GLU A 257 52.37 124.14 -7.05
CA GLU A 257 52.99 123.29 -8.06
C GLU A 257 52.44 121.86 -8.09
N THR A 258 52.20 121.38 -9.31
CA THR A 258 51.65 120.10 -9.76
C THR A 258 52.40 118.79 -9.35
N PRO A 259 53.69 118.76 -8.96
CA PRO A 259 54.39 117.50 -8.67
C PRO A 259 53.90 116.74 -7.44
N LEU A 260 53.40 117.45 -6.41
CA LEU A 260 53.02 116.83 -5.14
C LEU A 260 51.75 115.97 -5.28
N VAL A 261 50.79 116.45 -6.06
CA VAL A 261 49.52 115.76 -6.34
C VAL A 261 49.76 114.45 -7.09
N ASN A 262 50.69 114.45 -8.04
CA ASN A 262 51.04 113.27 -8.82
C ASN A 262 51.76 112.20 -7.98
N LYS A 263 52.49 112.59 -6.94
CA LYS A 263 53.15 111.65 -6.03
C LYS A 263 52.14 110.87 -5.18
N TYR A 264 51.18 111.57 -4.57
CA TYR A 264 50.12 110.95 -3.79
C TYR A 264 49.15 110.09 -4.62
N TYR A 265 48.93 110.45 -5.89
CA TYR A 265 48.13 109.64 -6.80
C TYR A 265 48.80 108.29 -7.09
N LYS A 266 50.12 108.29 -7.36
CA LYS A 266 50.89 107.06 -7.60
C LYS A 266 50.93 106.14 -6.39
N GLU A 267 51.20 106.68 -5.20
CA GLU A 267 51.22 105.89 -3.95
C GLU A 267 49.89 105.17 -3.68
N ARG A 268 48.76 105.74 -4.12
CA ARG A 268 47.42 105.17 -3.95
C ARG A 268 47.05 104.11 -4.98
N GLU A 269 47.55 104.24 -6.21
CA GLU A 269 47.44 103.21 -7.26
C GLU A 269 48.27 101.97 -6.88
N ASP A 270 49.50 102.16 -6.42
CA ASP A 270 50.40 101.08 -6.01
C ASP A 270 49.84 100.27 -4.82
N ALA A 271 49.18 100.96 -3.87
CA ALA A 271 48.52 100.30 -2.75
C ALA A 271 47.31 99.45 -3.17
N ARG A 272 46.55 99.87 -4.19
CA ARG A 272 45.42 99.10 -4.73
C ARG A 272 45.90 97.87 -5.51
N ALA A 273 46.95 98.03 -6.32
CA ALA A 273 47.55 96.91 -7.04
C ALA A 273 48.06 95.82 -6.07
N ALA A 274 48.71 96.22 -4.97
CA ALA A 274 49.18 95.26 -3.95
C ALA A 274 48.05 94.52 -3.21
N GLU A 275 46.88 95.13 -3.03
CA GLU A 275 45.72 94.47 -2.44
C GLU A 275 45.07 93.46 -3.42
N GLU A 276 44.96 93.82 -4.70
CA GLU A 276 44.44 92.93 -5.74
C GLU A 276 45.32 91.70 -5.93
N GLU A 277 46.64 91.86 -5.93
CA GLU A 277 47.58 90.72 -5.99
C GLU A 277 47.40 89.75 -4.83
N ARG A 278 47.17 90.25 -3.61
CA ARG A 278 46.91 89.42 -2.43
C ARG A 278 45.59 88.66 -2.55
N ARG A 279 44.54 89.29 -3.08
CA ARG A 279 43.25 88.61 -3.32
C ARG A 279 43.38 87.51 -4.36
N VAL A 280 44.06 87.78 -5.47
CA VAL A 280 44.28 86.78 -6.54
C VAL A 280 45.14 85.61 -6.03
N ALA A 281 46.18 85.89 -5.24
CA ALA A 281 46.99 84.85 -4.61
C ALA A 281 46.15 83.97 -3.66
N HIS A 282 45.33 84.58 -2.79
CA HIS A 282 44.46 83.84 -1.88
C HIS A 282 43.43 82.98 -2.61
N GLN A 283 42.81 83.51 -3.68
CA GLN A 283 41.87 82.74 -4.50
C GLN A 283 42.54 81.53 -5.16
N ARG A 284 43.77 81.69 -5.67
CA ARG A 284 44.55 80.57 -6.24
C ARG A 284 44.86 79.50 -5.19
N ASP A 285 45.19 79.89 -3.97
CA ASP A 285 45.49 78.94 -2.89
C ASP A 285 44.23 78.20 -2.42
N VAL A 286 43.09 78.89 -2.33
CA VAL A 286 41.80 78.27 -2.02
C VAL A 286 41.39 77.29 -3.12
N ALA A 287 41.53 77.68 -4.40
CA ALA A 287 41.24 76.80 -5.53
C ALA A 287 42.08 75.52 -5.50
N LYS A 288 43.39 75.63 -5.21
CA LYS A 288 44.29 74.46 -5.07
C LYS A 288 43.88 73.52 -3.94
N LYS A 289 43.43 74.06 -2.80
CA LYS A 289 42.95 73.24 -1.68
C LYS A 289 41.68 72.48 -2.06
N ILE A 290 40.72 73.17 -2.68
CA ILE A 290 39.47 72.55 -3.15
C ILE A 290 39.74 71.44 -4.16
N THR A 291 40.69 71.62 -5.10
CA THR A 291 41.04 70.56 -6.06
C THR A 291 41.63 69.33 -5.37
N VAL A 292 42.52 69.52 -4.38
CA VAL A 292 43.12 68.42 -3.63
C VAL A 292 42.05 67.69 -2.80
N ASP A 293 41.17 68.43 -2.12
CA ASP A 293 40.10 67.85 -1.31
C ASP A 293 39.11 67.05 -2.19
N LEU A 294 38.77 67.55 -3.38
CA LEU A 294 37.91 66.84 -4.34
C LEU A 294 38.57 65.56 -4.87
N GLU A 295 39.87 65.59 -5.18
CA GLU A 295 40.61 64.38 -5.59
C GLU A 295 40.64 63.34 -4.48
N LEU A 296 40.77 63.77 -3.22
CA LEU A 296 40.79 62.89 -2.05
C LEU A 296 39.41 62.23 -1.83
N GLN A 297 38.33 63.02 -1.93
CA GLN A 297 36.95 62.50 -1.86
C GLN A 297 36.62 61.52 -2.98
N LEU A 298 37.12 61.78 -4.20
CA LEU A 298 36.94 60.86 -5.33
C LEU A 298 37.66 59.53 -5.09
N ARG A 299 38.91 59.57 -4.60
CA ARG A 299 39.65 58.35 -4.23
C ARG A 299 38.98 57.57 -3.12
N GLU A 300 38.55 58.23 -2.04
CA GLU A 300 37.83 57.57 -0.95
C GLU A 300 36.54 56.90 -1.43
N ARG A 301 35.81 57.55 -2.36
CA ARG A 301 34.59 56.99 -2.95
C ARG A 301 34.89 55.80 -3.86
N GLU A 302 35.97 55.85 -4.63
CA GLU A 302 36.42 54.73 -5.46
C GLU A 302 36.86 53.54 -4.61
N GLU A 303 37.67 53.77 -3.58
CA GLU A 303 38.09 52.74 -2.63
C GLU A 303 36.90 52.11 -1.89
N ALA A 304 35.91 52.91 -1.48
CA ALA A 304 34.69 52.40 -0.85
C ALA A 304 33.88 51.51 -1.82
N LYS A 305 33.76 51.91 -3.09
CA LYS A 305 33.10 51.09 -4.12
C LYS A 305 33.86 49.79 -4.38
N GLU A 306 35.19 49.82 -4.40
CA GLU A 306 36.01 48.62 -4.57
C GLU A 306 35.90 47.66 -3.38
N ARG A 307 35.82 48.19 -2.15
CA ARG A 307 35.57 47.37 -0.95
C ARG A 307 34.21 46.67 -1.03
N LEU A 308 33.15 47.40 -1.36
CA LEU A 308 31.82 46.83 -1.55
C LEU A 308 31.81 45.76 -2.65
N LYS A 309 32.46 46.01 -3.80
CA LYS A 309 32.60 44.99 -4.85
C LYS A 309 33.31 43.73 -4.36
N LYS A 310 34.40 43.86 -3.62
CA LYS A 310 35.14 42.71 -3.05
C LYS A 310 34.29 41.94 -2.03
N GLU A 311 33.50 42.64 -1.22
CA GLU A 311 32.57 42.03 -0.27
C GLU A 311 31.42 41.30 -0.99
N GLU A 312 30.86 41.89 -2.04
CA GLU A 312 29.85 41.25 -2.90
C GLU A 312 30.40 40.02 -3.62
N GLU A 313 31.62 40.10 -4.18
CA GLU A 313 32.31 38.98 -4.82
C GLU A 313 32.60 37.85 -3.81
N ALA A 314 33.07 38.19 -2.61
CA ALA A 314 33.29 37.22 -1.54
C ALA A 314 31.98 36.57 -1.08
N TYR A 315 30.91 37.35 -0.97
CA TYR A 315 29.58 36.84 -0.63
C TYR A 315 29.06 35.92 -1.73
N ALA A 316 29.13 36.33 -3.00
CA ALA A 316 28.74 35.53 -4.15
C ALA A 316 29.53 34.22 -4.23
N ALA A 317 30.85 34.26 -3.99
CA ALA A 317 31.69 33.07 -3.91
C ALA A 317 31.26 32.14 -2.75
N SER A 318 30.91 32.71 -1.59
CA SER A 318 30.42 31.93 -0.44
C SER A 318 29.07 31.25 -0.73
N VAL A 319 28.17 31.93 -1.45
CA VAL A 319 26.87 31.38 -1.86
C VAL A 319 27.08 30.29 -2.90
N ALA A 320 27.95 30.51 -3.90
CA ALA A 320 28.29 29.51 -4.89
C ALA A 320 28.89 28.25 -4.25
N ALA A 321 29.76 28.40 -3.25
CA ALA A 321 30.32 27.27 -2.50
C ALA A 321 29.24 26.48 -1.75
N LYS A 322 28.31 27.17 -1.06
CA LYS A 322 27.18 26.52 -0.37
C LYS A 322 26.25 25.79 -1.32
N VAL A 323 25.99 26.35 -2.50
CA VAL A 323 25.18 25.70 -3.53
C VAL A 323 25.88 24.45 -4.07
N ALA A 324 27.18 24.53 -4.34
CA ALA A 324 27.96 23.38 -4.79
C ALA A 324 27.98 22.24 -3.74
N GLU A 325 28.14 22.60 -2.46
CA GLU A 325 28.08 21.63 -1.35
C GLU A 325 26.70 20.97 -1.25
N ALA A 326 25.62 21.75 -1.32
CA ALA A 326 24.25 21.23 -1.32
C ALA A 326 23.95 20.34 -2.54
N GLU A 327 24.48 20.66 -3.72
CA GLU A 327 24.36 19.83 -4.92
C GLU A 327 25.09 18.49 -4.76
N GLU A 328 26.30 18.49 -4.20
CA GLU A 328 27.06 17.27 -3.92
C GLU A 328 26.37 16.40 -2.86
N GLU A 329 25.78 16.99 -1.82
CA GLU A 329 24.96 16.26 -0.85
C GLU A 329 23.73 15.61 -1.50
N GLU A 330 23.03 16.33 -2.39
CA GLU A 330 21.88 15.79 -3.11
C GLU A 330 22.29 14.69 -4.09
N ARG A 331 23.43 14.82 -4.77
CA ARG A 331 24.01 13.75 -5.61
C ARG A 331 24.35 12.53 -4.77
N ALA A 332 24.98 12.70 -3.61
CA ALA A 332 25.30 11.63 -2.69
C ALA A 332 24.04 10.92 -2.16
N ARG A 333 22.98 11.68 -1.81
CA ARG A 333 21.67 11.13 -1.39
C ARG A 333 21.04 10.31 -2.51
N LYS A 334 21.00 10.84 -3.74
CA LYS A 334 20.46 10.12 -4.91
C LYS A 334 21.26 8.86 -5.20
N ALA A 335 22.59 8.91 -5.14
CA ALA A 335 23.46 7.76 -5.30
C ALA A 335 23.22 6.70 -4.21
N ALA A 336 23.06 7.11 -2.95
CA ALA A 336 22.76 6.20 -1.85
C ALA A 336 21.39 5.52 -2.01
N ILE A 337 20.37 6.24 -2.48
CA ILE A 337 19.06 5.67 -2.79
C ILE A 337 19.17 4.68 -3.96
N ALA A 338 19.92 5.02 -5.02
CA ALA A 338 20.14 4.13 -6.14
C ALA A 338 20.88 2.84 -5.72
N ALA A 339 21.91 2.96 -4.88
CA ALA A 339 22.64 1.82 -4.32
C ALA A 339 21.73 0.92 -3.47
N LYS A 340 20.87 1.49 -2.62
CA LYS A 340 19.86 0.72 -1.87
C LYS A 340 18.90 -0.03 -2.77
N LYS A 341 18.43 0.61 -3.86
CA LYS A 341 17.56 -0.03 -4.85
C LYS A 341 18.27 -1.17 -5.59
N ALA A 342 19.54 -0.98 -5.96
CA ALA A 342 20.34 -2.01 -6.60
C ALA A 342 20.56 -3.22 -5.67
N ALA A 343 20.96 -2.99 -4.42
CA ALA A 343 21.13 -4.05 -3.42
C ALA A 343 19.82 -4.80 -3.14
N PHE A 344 18.69 -4.09 -3.08
CA PHE A 344 17.37 -4.71 -2.92
C PHE A 344 17.00 -5.57 -4.14
N LYS A 345 17.28 -5.10 -5.35
CA LYS A 345 17.07 -5.88 -6.59
C LYS A 345 17.92 -7.14 -6.60
N GLU A 346 19.20 -7.05 -6.25
CA GLU A 346 20.09 -8.22 -6.12
C GLU A 346 19.57 -9.22 -5.08
N SER A 347 19.07 -8.74 -3.93
CA SER A 347 18.44 -9.59 -2.92
C SER A 347 17.21 -10.34 -3.46
N ILE A 348 16.34 -9.66 -4.21
CA ILE A 348 15.19 -10.31 -4.87
C ILE A 348 15.68 -11.35 -5.90
N GLU A 349 16.67 -11.00 -6.72
CA GLU A 349 17.23 -11.93 -7.71
C GLU A 349 17.85 -13.17 -7.05
N GLN A 350 18.57 -13.00 -5.94
CA GLN A 350 19.08 -14.12 -5.15
C GLN A 350 17.94 -14.97 -4.59
N GLN A 351 16.89 -14.38 -4.03
CA GLN A 351 15.72 -15.12 -3.56
C GLN A 351 15.03 -15.89 -4.70
N MET A 352 14.94 -15.30 -5.89
CA MET A 352 14.37 -15.96 -7.07
C MET A 352 15.24 -17.12 -7.55
N ARG A 353 16.57 -16.96 -7.56
CA ARG A 353 17.52 -18.04 -7.85
C ARG A 353 17.41 -19.17 -6.83
N LEU A 354 17.34 -18.86 -5.54
CA LEU A 354 17.16 -19.85 -4.48
C LEU A 354 15.81 -20.57 -4.60
N LYS A 355 14.72 -19.85 -4.88
CA LYS A 355 13.40 -20.45 -5.14
C LYS A 355 13.41 -21.32 -6.39
N ALA A 356 14.08 -20.90 -7.46
CA ALA A 356 14.22 -21.69 -8.68
C ALA A 356 15.03 -22.96 -8.44
N ALA A 357 16.15 -22.86 -7.72
CA ALA A 357 16.96 -24.01 -7.30
C ALA A 357 16.17 -24.96 -6.41
N ARG A 358 15.40 -24.45 -5.44
CA ARG A 358 14.50 -25.25 -4.60
C ARG A 358 13.43 -25.96 -5.43
N ARG A 359 12.80 -25.28 -6.38
CA ARG A 359 11.84 -25.92 -7.31
C ARG A 359 12.51 -26.99 -8.18
N GLN A 360 13.74 -26.78 -8.62
CA GLN A 360 14.49 -27.81 -9.37
C GLN A 360 14.81 -29.01 -8.48
N ALA A 361 15.19 -28.79 -7.21
CA ALA A 361 15.40 -29.87 -6.24
C ALA A 361 14.10 -30.63 -5.92
N GLU A 362 12.98 -29.93 -5.72
CA GLU A 362 11.64 -30.51 -5.51
C GLU A 362 11.10 -31.23 -6.76
N ARG A 363 11.56 -30.85 -7.97
CA ARG A 363 11.24 -31.54 -9.23
C ARG A 363 12.10 -32.78 -9.49
N GLN A 364 13.11 -33.07 -8.65
CA GLN A 364 13.81 -34.34 -8.79
C GLN A 364 12.83 -35.48 -8.49
N PRO A 365 12.69 -36.48 -9.37
CA PRO A 365 11.62 -37.48 -9.32
C PRO A 365 11.65 -38.40 -8.10
N MET A 366 12.72 -38.34 -7.30
CA MET A 366 12.86 -39.08 -6.06
C MET A 366 13.77 -38.28 -5.12
N THR A 367 13.26 -37.98 -3.92
CA THR A 367 14.04 -37.32 -2.86
C THR A 367 15.20 -38.23 -2.42
N GLU A 368 16.27 -37.65 -1.83
CA GLU A 368 17.44 -38.44 -1.41
C GLU A 368 17.08 -39.53 -0.38
N THR A 369 16.10 -39.26 0.47
CA THR A 369 15.54 -40.21 1.44
C THR A 369 14.80 -41.35 0.74
N GLU A 370 13.95 -41.04 -0.25
CA GLU A 370 13.28 -42.07 -1.07
C GLU A 370 14.28 -42.90 -1.88
N ARG A 371 15.37 -42.29 -2.40
CA ARG A 371 16.46 -43.04 -3.05
C ARG A 371 17.19 -43.96 -2.09
N GLN A 372 17.41 -43.53 -0.84
CA GLN A 372 18.04 -44.39 0.17
C GLN A 372 17.13 -45.55 0.58
N ILE A 373 15.83 -45.30 0.77
CA ILE A 373 14.83 -46.34 1.07
C ILE A 373 14.75 -47.33 -0.10
N ASN A 374 14.70 -46.83 -1.33
CA ASN A 374 14.61 -47.65 -2.54
C ASN A 374 15.97 -48.15 -3.06
N LYS A 375 17.08 -47.90 -2.36
CA LYS A 375 18.45 -48.19 -2.86
C LYS A 375 18.63 -49.65 -3.27
N LYS A 376 18.10 -50.58 -2.48
CA LYS A 376 18.14 -52.02 -2.79
C LYS A 376 17.28 -52.36 -4.01
N LEU A 377 16.10 -51.75 -4.12
CA LEU A 377 15.18 -51.98 -5.24
C LEU A 377 15.71 -51.39 -6.55
N LEU A 378 16.30 -50.19 -6.50
CA LEU A 378 16.97 -49.55 -7.63
C LEU A 378 18.19 -50.36 -8.10
N GLY A 379 19.02 -50.87 -7.19
CA GLY A 379 20.12 -51.77 -7.56
C GLY A 379 19.64 -53.09 -8.18
N ASN A 380 18.50 -53.62 -7.72
CA ASN A 380 17.86 -54.79 -8.34
C ASN A 380 17.30 -54.49 -9.74
N VAL A 381 16.78 -53.28 -9.96
CA VAL A 381 16.32 -52.82 -11.27
C VAL A 381 17.49 -52.59 -12.24
N GLU A 382 18.61 -52.02 -11.78
CA GLU A 382 19.83 -51.83 -12.59
C GLU A 382 20.48 -53.18 -12.96
N THR A 383 20.55 -54.12 -12.02
CA THR A 383 21.02 -55.49 -12.29
C THR A 383 20.08 -56.24 -13.23
N TRP A 384 18.77 -56.06 -13.11
CA TRP A 384 17.80 -56.59 -14.07
C TRP A 384 17.96 -55.97 -15.46
N HIS A 385 18.13 -54.65 -15.58
CA HIS A 385 18.36 -53.99 -16.87
C HIS A 385 19.66 -54.42 -17.55
N SER A 386 20.71 -54.71 -16.78
CA SER A 386 22.02 -55.12 -17.31
C SER A 386 22.12 -56.63 -17.59
N THR A 387 21.42 -57.48 -16.84
CA THR A 387 21.53 -58.95 -16.94
C THR A 387 20.27 -59.65 -17.49
N GLY A 388 19.14 -58.93 -17.59
CA GLY A 388 17.84 -59.45 -18.00
C GLY A 388 17.16 -60.37 -16.99
N ARG A 389 17.75 -60.61 -15.80
CA ARG A 389 17.25 -61.54 -14.77
C ARG A 389 16.84 -60.79 -13.51
N ILE A 390 15.68 -61.16 -12.94
CA ILE A 390 15.16 -60.55 -11.71
C ILE A 390 15.84 -61.21 -10.50
N PRO A 391 16.56 -60.46 -9.64
CA PRO A 391 17.14 -61.01 -8.43
C PRO A 391 16.03 -61.29 -7.40
N LEU A 392 15.76 -62.57 -7.13
CA LEU A 392 14.80 -63.00 -6.12
C LEU A 392 15.40 -62.88 -4.72
N PRO A 393 14.63 -62.44 -3.70
CA PRO A 393 15.13 -62.36 -2.34
C PRO A 393 15.47 -63.76 -1.82
N GLU A 394 16.69 -63.95 -1.34
CA GLU A 394 17.05 -65.19 -0.65
C GLU A 394 16.16 -65.35 0.59
N LEU A 395 15.24 -66.32 0.52
CA LEU A 395 14.51 -66.80 1.69
C LEU A 395 15.54 -67.21 2.74
N ARG A 396 15.56 -66.49 3.87
CA ARG A 396 16.41 -66.80 5.02
C ARG A 396 16.29 -68.30 5.30
N LYS A 397 17.37 -69.05 5.09
CA LYS A 397 17.50 -70.41 5.59
C LYS A 397 17.32 -70.33 7.09
N SER A 398 16.22 -70.87 7.58
CA SER A 398 15.99 -71.08 9.00
C SER A 398 17.15 -71.90 9.54
N THR A 399 17.69 -71.44 10.66
CA THR A 399 18.71 -72.12 11.46
C THR A 399 18.20 -73.47 11.91
N ALA A 400 18.55 -74.53 11.18
CA ALA A 400 18.46 -75.91 11.61
C ALA A 400 19.89 -76.44 11.77
N SER A 401 20.55 -76.12 12.88
CA SER A 401 21.82 -76.75 13.29
C SER A 401 22.03 -76.58 14.79
N SER A 402 21.27 -77.32 15.60
CA SER A 402 21.63 -77.61 16.98
C SER A 402 20.94 -78.90 17.43
N LEU A 403 21.33 -80.04 16.85
CA LEU A 403 21.06 -81.37 17.41
C LEU A 403 21.97 -82.40 16.70
N SER A 404 23.15 -82.62 17.26
CA SER A 404 23.88 -83.88 17.14
C SER A 404 24.61 -84.11 18.45
N LYS A 405 24.14 -85.12 19.18
CA LYS A 405 25.01 -86.00 19.97
C LYS A 405 25.87 -86.82 19.02
#